data_AF-F1KTK7-F1
#
_entry.id   AF-F1KTK7-F1
#
_cell.length_a   1.000
_cell.length_b   1.000
_cell.length_c   1.000
_cell.angle_alpha   90.00
_cell.angle_beta   90.00
_cell.angle_gamma   90.00
#
_symmetry.space_group_name_H-M   'P 1'
#
loop_
_entity.id
_entity.type
_entity.pdbx_description
1 polymer ?
#
loop_
_entity_poly.entity_id
_entity_poly.type
_entity_poly.pdbx_seq_one_letter_code
_entity_poly.pdbx_strand_id
1 'polypeptide(L)'
;MYLPKKSVEDEQASIIPTGACGALITALEDEFMVVRQAGVYSLGRLAADRSFLAAAAIDNLSDMFNDEIEEVRLDAIYALTPLVVHGVLHKEQLDTMLTVLDDASPDSREALRVLLMKATMDSPECMEDSVRALLNCLRRFPIDESSIFRCLGDLGRRHGSFVQPLVVGLLGLNPMFEITEPELDDSTYMAKLMLILNAASVHDPLCSLLPEFVVRHYRYLRSSMPDLIPFVKKLSDGEMADVDDTSRITKKKAVRRETLSLLESLYEKICDACGMDSYKERTAMLKRLVSDFDGLCIADSSIAGTARFVANLIRLLMHYDLVLQKLSCFGDFESVLSVVDEGLEMVEHGESEFCSVDTALLGLLAEYRFRLRVLRVAAQLDIDPRAYVNVSEVLSSEIDSLKERLTALDMVPTAATAVIMAKIAEQVDQSVEKKFVGGRGIVAAFQPGGLTPPEKLASFSTIATKWVEIVEPTEAFKDPIRFRAGLPLGVLFNILLHNFNEEDVENFRIKIAYSTQRYVLFRPRKTDMKSVPMQAHRFLGHVLIESNVWSTAGVVRISCVLLIPQRKQVCLERGNHTDRPFGRRNESTATKYVSLLESPFSSKLAYQDIPIYPMSICSL
;
A
#
# COMPACT_ATOMS: atom_id res chain seq x y z
N MET A 1 -20.32 -68.50 -6.87
CA MET A 1 -20.16 -67.47 -7.92
C MET A 1 -19.74 -66.20 -7.21
N TYR A 2 -18.42 -65.97 -7.10
CA TYR A 2 -17.87 -64.80 -6.42
C TYR A 2 -17.96 -63.62 -7.39
N LEU A 3 -18.80 -62.62 -7.06
CA LEU A 3 -18.74 -61.31 -7.71
C LEU A 3 -17.45 -60.61 -7.25
N PRO A 4 -16.65 -60.04 -8.16
CA PRO A 4 -15.48 -59.26 -7.77
C PRO A 4 -15.97 -57.96 -7.12
N LYS A 5 -15.41 -57.62 -5.96
CA LYS A 5 -15.50 -56.29 -5.37
C LYS A 5 -14.82 -55.31 -6.33
N LYS A 6 -15.56 -54.34 -6.88
CA LYS A 6 -14.96 -53.15 -7.51
C LYS A 6 -14.13 -52.42 -6.45
N SER A 7 -12.89 -52.08 -6.79
CA SER A 7 -12.05 -51.22 -5.96
C SER A 7 -12.66 -49.82 -5.88
N VAL A 8 -12.44 -49.12 -4.77
CA VAL A 8 -12.93 -47.75 -4.52
C VAL A 8 -12.43 -46.75 -5.59
N GLU A 9 -11.37 -47.10 -6.31
CA GLU A 9 -10.82 -46.33 -7.44
C GLU A 9 -11.78 -46.29 -8.65
N ASP A 10 -12.57 -47.34 -8.90
CA ASP A 10 -13.50 -47.41 -10.03
C ASP A 10 -14.74 -46.51 -9.85
N GLU A 11 -15.12 -46.19 -8.60
CA GLU A 11 -16.26 -45.32 -8.33
C GLU A 11 -15.93 -43.83 -8.51
N GLN A 12 -14.67 -43.41 -8.28
CA GLN A 12 -14.23 -42.03 -8.52
C GLN A 12 -14.03 -41.72 -10.00
N ALA A 13 -13.64 -42.72 -10.81
CA ALA A 13 -13.54 -42.60 -12.26
C ALA A 13 -14.92 -42.44 -12.96
N SER A 14 -16.02 -42.79 -12.27
CA SER A 14 -17.35 -42.96 -12.88
C SER A 14 -18.32 -41.78 -12.65
N ILE A 15 -17.87 -40.61 -12.18
CA ILE A 15 -18.77 -39.46 -11.91
C ILE A 15 -18.79 -38.45 -13.08
N ILE A 16 -17.75 -38.42 -13.93
CA ILE A 16 -17.75 -37.58 -15.13
C ILE A 16 -18.01 -38.48 -16.34
N PRO A 17 -19.11 -38.30 -17.10
CA PRO A 17 -19.25 -38.98 -18.37
C PRO A 17 -18.06 -38.55 -19.24
N THR A 18 -17.36 -39.49 -19.88
CA THR A 18 -16.12 -39.23 -20.65
C THR A 18 -16.25 -38.09 -21.66
N GLY A 19 -17.47 -37.79 -22.13
CA GLY A 19 -17.78 -36.64 -22.98
C GLY A 19 -17.69 -35.25 -22.32
N ALA A 20 -17.83 -35.14 -20.99
CA ALA A 20 -17.77 -33.85 -20.28
C ALA A 20 -16.34 -33.33 -20.11
N CYS A 21 -15.33 -34.20 -19.94
CA CYS A 21 -13.92 -33.78 -20.04
C CYS A 21 -13.58 -33.35 -21.47
N GLY A 22 -14.09 -34.07 -22.48
CA GLY A 22 -13.93 -33.68 -23.88
C GLY A 22 -14.51 -32.30 -24.18
N ALA A 23 -15.70 -31.98 -23.65
CA ALA A 23 -16.32 -30.67 -23.81
C ALA A 23 -15.50 -29.52 -23.22
N LEU A 24 -14.82 -29.76 -22.08
CA LEU A 24 -13.92 -28.76 -21.48
C LEU A 24 -12.67 -28.54 -22.32
N ILE A 25 -12.07 -29.62 -22.84
CA ILE A 25 -10.91 -29.51 -23.74
C ILE A 25 -11.30 -28.76 -25.02
N THR A 26 -12.44 -29.07 -25.63
CA THR A 26 -12.92 -28.32 -26.81
C THR A 26 -13.20 -26.84 -26.50
N ALA A 27 -13.58 -26.51 -25.25
CA ALA A 27 -13.79 -25.12 -24.86
C ALA A 27 -12.47 -24.33 -24.75
N LEU A 28 -11.33 -25.00 -24.53
CA LEU A 28 -10.01 -24.38 -24.54
C LEU A 28 -9.61 -23.93 -25.95
N GLU A 29 -10.07 -24.64 -26.98
CA GLU A 29 -9.79 -24.36 -28.40
C GLU A 29 -10.81 -23.42 -29.06
N ASP A 30 -11.74 -22.84 -28.30
CA ASP A 30 -12.83 -22.02 -28.84
C ASP A 30 -12.34 -20.72 -29.50
N GLU A 31 -13.13 -20.10 -30.37
CA GLU A 31 -12.78 -18.82 -31.01
C GLU A 31 -12.92 -17.63 -30.04
N PHE A 32 -13.79 -17.73 -29.04
CA PHE A 32 -14.07 -16.64 -28.12
C PHE A 32 -13.28 -16.79 -26.82
N MET A 33 -12.51 -15.75 -26.48
CA MET A 33 -11.77 -15.62 -25.23
C MET A 33 -12.60 -16.01 -23.99
N VAL A 34 -13.83 -15.52 -23.89
CA VAL A 34 -14.70 -15.77 -22.73
C VAL A 34 -15.03 -17.26 -22.54
N VAL A 35 -15.08 -18.03 -23.62
CA VAL A 35 -15.31 -19.48 -23.58
C VAL A 35 -14.03 -20.18 -23.16
N ARG A 36 -12.87 -19.78 -23.70
CA ARG A 36 -11.55 -20.29 -23.26
C ARG A 36 -11.34 -20.09 -21.77
N GLN A 37 -11.57 -18.87 -21.27
CA GLN A 37 -11.43 -18.54 -19.84
C GLN A 37 -12.38 -19.38 -18.97
N ALA A 38 -13.63 -19.55 -19.38
CA ALA A 38 -14.58 -20.41 -18.68
C ALA A 38 -14.13 -21.89 -18.68
N GLY A 39 -13.55 -22.36 -19.78
CA GLY A 39 -12.96 -23.69 -19.91
C GLY A 39 -11.79 -23.89 -18.96
N VAL A 40 -10.80 -22.99 -18.98
CA VAL A 40 -9.63 -22.97 -18.09
C VAL A 40 -10.05 -22.98 -16.63
N TYR A 41 -10.96 -22.07 -16.25
CA TYR A 41 -11.46 -21.96 -14.89
C TYR A 41 -12.16 -23.24 -14.42
N SER A 42 -13.03 -23.80 -15.26
CA SER A 42 -13.80 -24.99 -14.94
C SER A 42 -12.91 -26.24 -14.83
N LEU A 43 -11.95 -26.40 -15.75
CA LEU A 43 -10.99 -27.51 -15.75
C LEU A 43 -10.07 -27.42 -14.53
N GLY A 44 -9.51 -26.24 -14.24
CA GLY A 44 -8.64 -26.03 -13.08
C GLY A 44 -9.35 -26.32 -11.76
N ARG A 45 -10.60 -25.85 -11.60
CA ARG A 45 -11.40 -26.14 -10.41
C ARG A 45 -11.76 -27.61 -10.26
N LEU A 46 -12.10 -28.28 -11.34
CA LEU A 46 -12.46 -29.71 -11.31
C LEU A 46 -11.25 -30.60 -10.99
N ALA A 47 -10.08 -30.22 -11.49
CA ALA A 47 -8.82 -30.91 -11.27
C ALA A 47 -8.24 -30.69 -9.86
N ALA A 48 -8.54 -29.54 -9.22
CA ALA A 48 -8.00 -29.20 -7.90
C ALA A 48 -8.36 -30.22 -6.81
N ASP A 49 -9.56 -30.80 -6.88
CA ASP A 49 -10.03 -31.78 -5.90
C ASP A 49 -9.65 -33.23 -6.26
N ARG A 50 -9.00 -33.46 -7.41
CA ARG A 50 -8.86 -34.81 -8.02
C ARG A 50 -7.47 -35.02 -8.63
N SER A 51 -6.61 -35.75 -7.92
CA SER A 51 -5.22 -36.04 -8.34
C SER A 51 -5.11 -36.72 -9.71
N PHE A 52 -6.00 -37.66 -10.04
CA PHE A 52 -5.99 -38.33 -11.35
C PHE A 52 -6.26 -37.36 -12.51
N LEU A 53 -7.24 -36.45 -12.33
CA LEU A 53 -7.58 -35.47 -13.36
C LEU A 53 -6.53 -34.36 -13.43
N ALA A 54 -5.84 -34.06 -12.33
CA ALA A 54 -4.78 -33.06 -12.29
C ALA A 54 -3.65 -33.37 -13.28
N ALA A 55 -3.23 -34.62 -13.40
CA ALA A 55 -2.18 -35.00 -14.36
C ALA A 55 -2.59 -34.70 -15.81
N ALA A 56 -3.79 -35.11 -16.23
CA ALA A 56 -4.30 -34.84 -17.56
C ALA A 56 -4.60 -33.33 -17.79
N ALA A 57 -5.00 -32.61 -16.74
CA ALA A 57 -5.25 -31.18 -16.83
C ALA A 57 -3.95 -30.38 -16.98
N ILE A 58 -2.82 -30.83 -16.43
CA ILE A 58 -1.52 -30.16 -16.55
C ILE A 58 -1.11 -30.05 -18.01
N ASP A 59 -1.20 -31.13 -18.80
CA ASP A 59 -0.87 -31.11 -20.23
C ASP A 59 -1.71 -30.06 -20.98
N ASN A 60 -3.04 -30.21 -20.92
CA ASN A 60 -3.96 -29.34 -21.66
C ASN A 60 -3.89 -27.87 -21.21
N LEU A 61 -3.70 -27.60 -19.91
CA LEU A 61 -3.55 -26.24 -19.40
C LEU A 61 -2.17 -25.68 -19.71
N SER A 62 -1.12 -26.50 -19.84
CA SER A 62 0.22 -26.04 -20.22
C SER A 62 0.26 -25.53 -21.66
N ASP A 63 -0.53 -26.12 -22.56
CA ASP A 63 -0.66 -25.64 -23.95
C ASP A 63 -1.25 -24.22 -24.00
N MET A 64 -2.16 -23.89 -23.07
CA MET A 64 -2.76 -22.56 -22.97
C MET A 64 -1.76 -21.45 -22.59
N PHE A 65 -0.52 -21.79 -22.18
CA PHE A 65 0.53 -20.81 -21.92
C PHE A 65 1.06 -20.18 -23.20
N ASN A 66 0.80 -20.79 -24.36
CA ASN A 66 1.13 -20.23 -25.67
C ASN A 66 -0.06 -19.55 -26.36
N ASP A 67 -1.18 -19.31 -25.64
CA ASP A 67 -2.34 -18.64 -26.20
C ASP A 67 -2.00 -17.21 -26.65
N GLU A 68 -2.63 -16.75 -27.73
CA GLU A 68 -2.43 -15.42 -28.31
C GLU A 68 -2.89 -14.29 -27.38
N ILE A 69 -3.84 -14.58 -26.48
CA ILE A 69 -4.45 -13.62 -25.55
C ILE A 69 -3.76 -13.70 -24.18
N GLU A 70 -3.23 -12.57 -23.70
CA GLU A 70 -2.51 -12.48 -22.42
C GLU A 70 -3.39 -12.92 -21.23
N GLU A 71 -4.65 -12.51 -21.19
CA GLU A 71 -5.58 -12.84 -20.12
C GLU A 71 -5.83 -14.34 -20.00
N VAL A 72 -5.90 -15.05 -21.14
CA VAL A 72 -6.08 -16.51 -21.16
C VAL A 72 -4.83 -17.21 -20.65
N ARG A 73 -3.65 -16.76 -21.07
CA ARG A 73 -2.37 -17.28 -20.53
C ARG A 73 -2.29 -17.11 -19.02
N LEU A 74 -2.62 -15.92 -18.51
CA LEU A 74 -2.57 -15.62 -17.08
C LEU A 74 -3.56 -16.51 -16.28
N ASP A 75 -4.79 -16.66 -16.77
CA ASP A 75 -5.79 -17.53 -16.16
C ASP A 75 -5.34 -19.00 -16.14
N ALA A 76 -4.67 -19.47 -17.20
CA ALA A 76 -4.11 -20.82 -17.27
C ALA A 76 -3.02 -21.05 -16.22
N ILE A 77 -2.12 -20.08 -16.02
CA ILE A 77 -1.09 -20.15 -14.97
C ILE A 77 -1.74 -20.24 -13.59
N TYR A 78 -2.75 -19.42 -13.31
CA TYR A 78 -3.46 -19.46 -12.03
C TYR A 78 -4.22 -20.76 -11.81
N ALA A 79 -4.86 -21.30 -12.85
CA ALA A 79 -5.54 -22.58 -12.80
C ALA A 79 -4.59 -23.76 -12.57
N LEU A 80 -3.39 -23.73 -13.18
CA LEU A 80 -2.39 -24.80 -13.09
C LEU A 80 -1.59 -24.75 -11.77
N THR A 81 -1.35 -23.57 -11.21
CA THR A 81 -0.59 -23.36 -9.95
C THR A 81 -0.97 -24.29 -8.78
N PRO A 82 -2.25 -24.46 -8.41
CA PRO A 82 -2.62 -25.41 -7.34
C PRO A 82 -2.46 -26.88 -7.74
N LEU A 83 -2.48 -27.20 -9.04
CA LEU A 83 -2.43 -28.57 -9.54
C LEU A 83 -1.01 -29.15 -9.56
N VAL A 84 0.01 -28.31 -9.71
CA VAL A 84 1.42 -28.76 -9.85
C VAL A 84 1.95 -29.49 -8.62
N VAL A 85 1.30 -29.34 -7.46
CA VAL A 85 1.68 -30.07 -6.25
C VAL A 85 1.41 -31.57 -6.39
N HIS A 86 0.49 -31.96 -7.27
CA HIS A 86 0.08 -33.35 -7.48
C HIS A 86 0.75 -34.02 -8.70
N GLY A 87 1.47 -33.25 -9.51
CA GLY A 87 2.12 -33.73 -10.75
C GLY A 87 3.62 -33.42 -10.79
N VAL A 88 4.32 -34.14 -11.65
CA VAL A 88 5.73 -33.86 -11.98
C VAL A 88 5.76 -33.15 -13.33
N LEU A 89 6.52 -32.06 -13.43
CA LEU A 89 6.70 -31.35 -14.68
C LEU A 89 7.79 -32.02 -15.52
N HIS A 90 7.39 -32.46 -16.71
CA HIS A 90 8.30 -32.97 -17.72
C HIS A 90 8.91 -31.83 -18.54
N LYS A 91 9.98 -32.15 -19.29
CA LYS A 91 10.76 -31.15 -20.03
C LYS A 91 9.94 -30.36 -21.06
N GLU A 92 9.09 -31.03 -21.83
CA GLU A 92 8.27 -30.39 -22.88
C GLU A 92 7.27 -29.38 -22.32
N GLN A 93 6.59 -29.74 -21.22
CA GLN A 93 5.70 -28.85 -20.48
C GLN A 93 6.48 -27.65 -19.93
N LEU A 94 7.64 -27.91 -19.33
CA LEU A 94 8.47 -26.87 -18.73
C LEU A 94 9.00 -25.88 -19.76
N ASP A 95 9.50 -26.35 -20.90
CA ASP A 95 10.00 -25.48 -21.98
C ASP A 95 8.93 -24.50 -22.44
N THR A 96 7.69 -25.00 -22.62
CA THR A 96 6.53 -24.16 -22.93
C THR A 96 6.27 -23.13 -21.83
N MET A 97 6.22 -23.57 -20.57
CA MET A 97 5.98 -22.69 -19.43
C MET A 97 7.06 -21.61 -19.30
N LEU A 98 8.35 -21.94 -19.47
CA LEU A 98 9.47 -21.01 -19.28
C LEU A 98 9.45 -19.83 -20.26
N THR A 99 8.81 -19.98 -21.43
CA THR A 99 8.66 -18.87 -22.39
C THR A 99 7.89 -17.68 -21.80
N VAL A 100 6.96 -17.91 -20.86
CA VAL A 100 6.18 -16.85 -20.22
C VAL A 100 7.04 -15.97 -19.30
N LEU A 101 8.24 -16.40 -18.89
CA LEU A 101 9.18 -15.51 -18.18
C LEU A 101 9.67 -14.35 -19.06
N ASP A 102 9.51 -14.46 -20.38
CA ASP A 102 9.85 -13.41 -21.35
C ASP A 102 8.65 -12.53 -21.73
N ASP A 103 7.46 -12.76 -21.15
CA ASP A 103 6.27 -11.94 -21.41
C ASP A 103 6.50 -10.48 -21.02
N ALA A 104 5.93 -9.56 -21.81
CA ALA A 104 5.94 -8.13 -21.49
C ALA A 104 5.20 -7.83 -20.18
N SER A 105 4.16 -8.61 -19.88
CA SER A 105 3.34 -8.41 -18.68
C SER A 105 4.07 -8.88 -17.42
N PRO A 106 4.21 -8.02 -16.40
CA PRO A 106 4.87 -8.41 -15.15
C PRO A 106 4.02 -9.39 -14.32
N ASP A 107 2.70 -9.42 -14.54
CA ASP A 107 1.79 -10.28 -13.78
C ASP A 107 1.89 -11.74 -14.24
N SER A 108 2.00 -11.99 -15.56
CA SER A 108 2.24 -13.34 -16.09
C SER A 108 3.58 -13.89 -15.63
N ARG A 109 4.64 -13.06 -15.64
CA ARG A 109 5.96 -13.45 -15.13
C ARG A 109 5.92 -13.79 -13.64
N GLU A 110 5.22 -12.99 -12.83
CA GLU A 110 5.06 -13.26 -11.39
C GLU A 110 4.25 -14.53 -11.12
N ALA A 111 3.14 -14.70 -11.83
CA ALA A 111 2.29 -15.88 -11.69
C ALA A 111 3.07 -17.16 -12.01
N LEU A 112 3.89 -17.15 -13.07
CA LEU A 112 4.74 -18.28 -13.41
C LEU A 112 5.81 -18.54 -12.34
N ARG A 113 6.46 -17.51 -11.79
CA ARG A 113 7.40 -17.69 -10.68
C ARG A 113 6.73 -18.34 -9.47
N VAL A 114 5.48 -17.97 -9.17
CA VAL A 114 4.68 -18.59 -8.10
C VAL A 114 4.36 -20.06 -8.39
N LEU A 115 4.11 -20.40 -9.64
CA LEU A 115 3.93 -21.77 -10.09
C LEU A 115 5.22 -22.59 -9.95
N LEU A 116 6.36 -22.07 -10.43
CA LEU A 116 7.68 -22.70 -10.26
C LEU A 116 8.05 -22.85 -8.78
N MET A 117 7.63 -21.90 -7.94
CA MET A 117 7.70 -21.96 -6.47
C MET A 117 6.85 -23.06 -5.85
N LYS A 118 6.08 -23.84 -6.59
CA LYS A 118 5.35 -25.02 -6.09
C LYS A 118 5.63 -26.29 -6.91
N ALA A 119 6.23 -26.14 -8.08
CA ALA A 119 6.46 -27.24 -9.00
C ALA A 119 7.47 -28.27 -8.48
N THR A 120 7.28 -29.52 -8.92
CA THR A 120 8.27 -30.59 -8.82
C THR A 120 8.81 -30.93 -10.21
N MET A 121 10.13 -31.02 -10.34
CA MET A 121 10.80 -31.27 -11.62
C MET A 121 11.23 -32.73 -11.74
N ASP A 122 11.18 -33.27 -12.96
CA ASP A 122 11.54 -34.66 -13.25
C ASP A 122 13.07 -34.89 -13.33
N SER A 123 13.83 -33.90 -13.81
CA SER A 123 15.25 -34.06 -14.14
C SER A 123 16.14 -32.88 -13.71
N PRO A 124 17.47 -33.09 -13.54
CA PRO A 124 18.41 -32.00 -13.27
C PRO A 124 18.58 -31.05 -14.47
N GLU A 125 18.33 -31.50 -15.70
CA GLU A 125 18.33 -30.64 -16.89
C GLU A 125 17.21 -29.60 -16.81
N CYS A 126 16.01 -30.02 -16.41
CA CYS A 126 14.86 -29.13 -16.18
C CYS A 126 15.19 -28.03 -15.15
N MET A 127 15.96 -28.38 -14.11
CA MET A 127 16.44 -27.43 -13.12
C MET A 127 17.42 -26.43 -13.74
N GLU A 128 18.37 -26.89 -14.55
CA GLU A 128 19.33 -26.01 -15.24
C GLU A 128 18.62 -25.04 -16.19
N ASP A 129 17.66 -25.52 -16.99
CA ASP A 129 16.89 -24.73 -17.93
C ASP A 129 16.06 -23.65 -17.19
N SER A 130 15.44 -24.02 -16.07
CA SER A 130 14.71 -23.09 -15.21
C SER A 130 15.60 -22.00 -14.62
N VAL A 131 16.80 -22.37 -14.13
CA VAL A 131 17.76 -21.40 -13.60
C VAL A 131 18.23 -20.47 -14.71
N ARG A 132 18.54 -20.99 -15.89
CA ARG A 132 18.97 -20.18 -17.04
C ARG A 132 17.89 -19.19 -17.47
N ALA A 133 16.64 -19.63 -17.54
CA ALA A 133 15.50 -18.78 -17.88
C ALA A 133 15.27 -17.69 -16.83
N LEU A 134 15.33 -18.01 -15.53
CA LEU A 134 15.19 -17.04 -14.44
C LEU A 134 16.34 -16.02 -14.42
N LEU A 135 17.58 -16.42 -14.69
CA LEU A 135 18.71 -15.50 -14.79
C LEU A 135 18.61 -14.60 -16.03
N ASN A 136 18.09 -15.10 -17.15
CA ASN A 136 17.80 -14.27 -18.32
C ASN A 136 16.66 -13.28 -18.03
N CYS A 137 15.61 -13.72 -17.34
CA CYS A 137 14.53 -12.85 -16.87
C CYS A 137 15.08 -11.74 -15.96
N LEU A 138 16.00 -12.03 -15.06
CA LEU A 138 16.63 -11.03 -14.19
C LEU A 138 17.42 -9.98 -14.99
N ARG A 139 18.15 -10.41 -16.03
CA ARG A 139 18.90 -9.50 -16.90
C ARG A 139 17.98 -8.61 -17.74
N ARG A 140 16.87 -9.15 -18.22
CA ARG A 140 15.88 -8.40 -19.03
C ARG A 140 15.01 -7.49 -18.16
N PHE A 141 14.65 -7.95 -16.96
CA PHE A 141 13.74 -7.29 -16.04
C PHE A 141 14.33 -7.26 -14.61
N PRO A 142 15.26 -6.33 -14.32
CA PRO A 142 15.87 -6.20 -12.98
C PRO A 142 14.86 -5.95 -11.85
N ILE A 143 13.67 -5.45 -12.18
CA ILE A 143 12.59 -5.15 -11.22
C ILE A 143 12.07 -6.43 -10.54
N ASP A 144 12.13 -7.56 -11.24
CA ASP A 144 11.63 -8.83 -10.75
C ASP A 144 12.64 -9.50 -9.77
N GLU A 145 13.77 -8.87 -9.46
CA GLU A 145 14.86 -9.41 -8.63
C GLU A 145 14.38 -10.07 -7.33
N SER A 146 13.59 -9.36 -6.52
CA SER A 146 13.10 -9.89 -5.24
C SER A 146 12.25 -11.16 -5.40
N SER A 147 11.40 -11.19 -6.44
CA SER A 147 10.55 -12.34 -6.75
C SER A 147 11.34 -13.51 -7.31
N ILE A 148 12.36 -13.23 -8.13
CA ILE A 148 13.28 -14.24 -8.68
C ILE A 148 14.14 -14.85 -7.56
N PHE A 149 14.63 -14.04 -6.63
CA PHE A 149 15.38 -14.51 -5.45
C PHE A 149 14.53 -15.44 -4.59
N ARG A 150 13.27 -15.08 -4.34
CA ARG A 150 12.31 -15.94 -3.63
C ARG A 150 12.08 -17.24 -4.41
N CYS A 151 11.85 -17.14 -5.72
CA CYS A 151 11.61 -18.29 -6.59
C CYS A 151 12.79 -19.28 -6.60
N LEU A 152 14.01 -18.78 -6.79
CA LEU A 152 15.24 -19.58 -6.74
C LEU A 152 15.48 -20.17 -5.35
N GLY A 153 15.15 -19.43 -4.28
CA GLY A 153 15.21 -19.93 -2.92
C GLY A 153 14.33 -21.16 -2.71
N ASP A 154 13.04 -21.08 -3.07
CA ASP A 154 12.11 -22.21 -2.95
C ASP A 154 12.44 -23.35 -3.94
N LEU A 155 12.92 -22.97 -5.13
CA LEU A 155 13.77 -23.74 -6.05
C LEU A 155 14.69 -24.72 -5.33
N GLY A 156 15.68 -24.13 -4.66
CA GLY A 156 16.76 -24.86 -4.00
C GLY A 156 16.25 -25.74 -2.87
N ARG A 157 15.27 -25.26 -2.07
CA ARG A 157 14.71 -26.02 -0.95
C ARG A 157 14.05 -27.33 -1.41
N ARG A 158 13.30 -27.31 -2.51
CA ARG A 158 12.63 -28.52 -3.01
C ARG A 158 13.56 -29.46 -3.77
N HIS A 159 14.49 -28.92 -4.55
CA HIS A 159 15.31 -29.69 -5.49
C HIS A 159 16.79 -29.74 -5.11
N GLY A 160 17.11 -29.82 -3.81
CA GLY A 160 18.50 -29.77 -3.33
C GLY A 160 19.43 -30.83 -3.93
N SER A 161 18.91 -32.01 -4.27
CA SER A 161 19.65 -33.07 -4.97
C SER A 161 20.05 -32.70 -6.40
N PHE A 162 19.19 -31.98 -7.13
CA PHE A 162 19.45 -31.54 -8.51
C PHE A 162 20.41 -30.34 -8.55
N VAL A 163 20.48 -29.54 -7.49
CA VAL A 163 21.41 -28.41 -7.41
C VAL A 163 22.85 -28.88 -7.25
N GLN A 164 23.10 -30.00 -6.55
CA GLN A 164 24.45 -30.52 -6.29
C GLN A 164 25.35 -30.62 -7.55
N PRO A 165 24.93 -31.27 -8.66
CA PRO A 165 25.76 -31.33 -9.88
C PRO A 165 25.95 -29.96 -10.56
N LEU A 166 25.06 -29.00 -10.33
CA LEU A 166 25.09 -27.68 -10.96
C LEU A 166 26.03 -26.68 -10.27
N VAL A 167 26.40 -26.91 -8.99
CA VAL A 167 27.19 -25.96 -8.18
C VAL A 167 28.47 -25.51 -8.87
N VAL A 168 29.22 -26.46 -9.46
CA VAL A 168 30.50 -26.19 -10.13
C VAL A 168 30.31 -25.24 -11.31
N GLY A 169 29.29 -25.50 -12.15
CA GLY A 169 28.97 -24.65 -13.30
C GLY A 169 28.39 -23.29 -12.90
N LEU A 170 27.53 -23.24 -11.89
CA LEU A 170 26.90 -22.00 -11.42
C LEU A 170 27.92 -21.03 -10.83
N LEU A 171 28.82 -21.53 -9.99
CA LEU A 171 29.89 -20.75 -9.35
C LEU A 171 31.13 -20.57 -10.23
N GLY A 172 31.17 -21.19 -11.42
CA GLY A 172 32.32 -21.11 -12.33
C GLY A 172 33.60 -21.69 -11.74
N LEU A 173 33.49 -22.73 -10.89
CA LEU A 173 34.63 -23.35 -10.22
C LEU A 173 35.44 -24.15 -11.24
N ASN A 174 36.58 -23.61 -11.68
CA ASN A 174 37.49 -24.33 -12.55
C ASN A 174 38.65 -24.90 -11.73
N PRO A 175 38.91 -26.23 -11.76
CA PRO A 175 40.00 -26.85 -10.99
C PRO A 175 41.41 -26.36 -11.35
N MET A 176 41.56 -25.68 -12.48
CA MET A 176 42.87 -25.28 -13.05
C MET A 176 43.18 -23.79 -12.86
N PHE A 177 42.22 -22.97 -12.40
CA PHE A 177 42.38 -21.52 -12.29
C PHE A 177 42.06 -21.03 -10.88
N GLU A 178 42.77 -20.01 -10.40
CA GLU A 178 42.37 -19.27 -9.20
C GLU A 178 41.03 -18.56 -9.48
N ILE A 179 40.05 -18.81 -8.62
CA ILE A 179 38.72 -18.23 -8.74
C ILE A 179 38.77 -16.80 -8.21
N THR A 180 38.41 -15.83 -9.04
CA THR A 180 38.16 -14.45 -8.59
C THR A 180 36.84 -14.42 -7.82
N GLU A 181 36.88 -14.01 -6.55
CA GLU A 181 35.69 -13.84 -5.70
C GLU A 181 34.73 -12.82 -6.36
N PRO A 182 33.49 -13.22 -6.72
CA PRO A 182 32.53 -12.29 -7.31
C PRO A 182 32.00 -11.30 -6.26
N GLU A 183 31.74 -10.06 -6.70
CA GLU A 183 31.16 -9.02 -5.86
C GLU A 183 29.69 -9.31 -5.53
N LEU A 184 29.26 -8.93 -4.32
CA LEU A 184 27.88 -9.13 -3.85
C LEU A 184 26.86 -8.19 -4.49
N ASP A 185 27.31 -7.17 -5.23
CA ASP A 185 26.46 -6.23 -5.95
C ASP A 185 25.95 -6.80 -7.29
N ASP A 186 26.51 -7.91 -7.79
CA ASP A 186 26.00 -8.58 -8.98
C ASP A 186 24.73 -9.39 -8.67
N SER A 187 23.58 -8.87 -9.11
CA SER A 187 22.27 -9.55 -8.98
C SER A 187 22.27 -10.97 -9.56
N THR A 188 23.04 -11.24 -10.62
CA THR A 188 23.12 -12.58 -11.24
C THR A 188 23.83 -13.56 -10.31
N TYR A 189 24.93 -13.13 -9.69
CA TYR A 189 25.65 -13.92 -8.70
C TYR A 189 24.81 -14.13 -7.44
N MET A 190 24.15 -13.08 -6.96
CA MET A 190 23.23 -13.15 -5.83
C MET A 190 22.10 -14.15 -6.06
N ALA A 191 21.47 -14.15 -7.23
CA ALA A 191 20.46 -15.14 -7.63
C ALA A 191 20.98 -16.58 -7.52
N LYS A 192 22.20 -16.85 -8.00
CA LYS A 192 22.83 -18.17 -7.89
C LYS A 192 23.08 -18.56 -6.43
N LEU A 193 23.53 -17.62 -5.60
CA LEU A 193 23.69 -17.85 -4.17
C LEU A 193 22.36 -18.15 -3.47
N MET A 194 21.27 -17.46 -3.83
CA MET A 194 19.94 -17.74 -3.28
C MET A 194 19.55 -19.20 -3.50
N LEU A 195 19.75 -19.73 -4.70
CA LEU A 195 19.50 -21.12 -5.02
C LEU A 195 20.36 -22.08 -4.19
N ILE A 196 21.68 -21.86 -4.21
CA ILE A 196 22.67 -22.76 -3.61
C ILE A 196 22.54 -22.81 -2.08
N LEU A 197 22.39 -21.66 -1.42
CA LEU A 197 22.30 -21.58 0.05
C LEU A 197 20.98 -22.16 0.57
N ASN A 198 19.88 -21.94 -0.16
CA ASN A 198 18.60 -22.56 0.18
C ASN A 198 18.63 -24.08 -0.05
N ALA A 199 19.28 -24.56 -1.11
CA ALA A 199 19.53 -25.99 -1.31
C ALA A 199 20.41 -26.59 -0.20
N ALA A 200 21.45 -25.87 0.25
CA ALA A 200 22.34 -26.29 1.33
C ALA A 200 21.63 -26.48 2.68
N SER A 201 20.52 -25.77 2.93
CA SER A 201 19.74 -25.95 4.16
C SER A 201 19.00 -27.29 4.25
N VAL A 202 18.70 -27.91 3.10
CA VAL A 202 17.97 -29.18 3.04
C VAL A 202 18.92 -30.33 2.67
N HIS A 203 19.88 -30.07 1.78
CA HIS A 203 20.80 -31.07 1.26
C HIS A 203 22.23 -30.92 1.80
N ASP A 204 22.48 -31.62 2.89
CA ASP A 204 23.71 -31.64 3.68
C ASP A 204 25.04 -31.83 2.91
N PRO A 205 25.14 -32.75 1.91
CA PRO A 205 26.38 -32.95 1.16
C PRO A 205 26.82 -31.74 0.33
N LEU A 206 25.89 -30.82 0.03
CA LEU A 206 26.19 -29.63 -0.77
C LEU A 206 27.15 -28.69 -0.03
N CYS A 207 27.07 -28.63 1.30
CA CYS A 207 27.91 -27.77 2.13
C CYS A 207 29.41 -28.06 1.96
N SER A 208 29.77 -29.32 1.69
CA SER A 208 31.17 -29.75 1.51
C SER A 208 31.77 -29.34 0.16
N LEU A 209 30.94 -28.95 -0.80
CA LEU A 209 31.37 -28.51 -2.13
C LEU A 209 31.57 -26.99 -2.21
N LEU A 210 31.18 -26.25 -1.18
CA LEU A 210 31.20 -24.79 -1.19
C LEU A 210 32.60 -24.25 -0.85
N PRO A 211 33.14 -23.32 -1.66
CA PRO A 211 34.37 -22.60 -1.32
C PRO A 211 34.23 -21.71 -0.08
N GLU A 212 35.36 -21.39 0.55
CA GLU A 212 35.41 -20.55 1.77
C GLU A 212 34.79 -19.15 1.58
N PHE A 213 34.95 -18.54 0.39
CA PHE A 213 34.34 -17.25 0.10
C PHE A 213 32.81 -17.30 0.11
N VAL A 214 32.19 -18.42 -0.31
CA VAL A 214 30.73 -18.60 -0.26
C VAL A 214 30.26 -18.68 1.19
N VAL A 215 31.05 -19.29 2.08
CA VAL A 215 30.75 -19.33 3.52
C VAL A 215 30.78 -17.93 4.13
N ARG A 216 31.76 -17.09 3.75
CA ARG A 216 31.79 -15.67 4.14
C ARG A 216 30.56 -14.91 3.63
N HIS A 217 30.22 -15.07 2.36
CA HIS A 217 29.03 -14.45 1.78
C HIS A 217 27.75 -14.89 2.49
N TYR A 218 27.61 -16.18 2.81
CA TYR A 218 26.50 -16.68 3.62
C TYR A 218 26.36 -15.95 4.97
N ARG A 219 27.46 -15.76 5.71
CA ARG A 219 27.43 -15.06 7.01
C ARG A 219 26.96 -13.61 6.87
N TYR A 220 27.43 -12.90 5.84
CA TYR A 220 27.00 -11.54 5.54
C TYR A 220 25.52 -11.49 5.13
N LEU A 221 25.12 -12.33 4.18
CA LEU A 221 23.76 -12.32 3.65
C LEU A 221 22.72 -12.80 4.67
N ARG A 222 23.07 -13.70 5.58
CA ARG A 222 22.21 -14.10 6.70
C ARG A 222 21.97 -12.96 7.69
N SER A 223 22.93 -12.05 7.81
CA SER A 223 22.81 -10.85 8.65
C SER A 223 21.97 -9.77 7.96
N SER A 224 22.12 -9.63 6.64
CA SER A 224 21.48 -8.57 5.84
C SER A 224 20.06 -8.93 5.37
N MET A 225 19.82 -10.20 5.00
CA MET A 225 18.55 -10.69 4.43
C MET A 225 18.10 -12.01 5.09
N PRO A 226 17.68 -11.97 6.36
CA PRO A 226 17.32 -13.18 7.09
C PRO A 226 16.06 -13.89 6.58
N ASP A 227 15.16 -13.17 5.89
CA ASP A 227 13.89 -13.73 5.41
C ASP A 227 14.07 -14.61 4.14
N LEU A 228 15.10 -14.36 3.34
CA LEU A 228 15.39 -15.11 2.11
C LEU A 228 16.37 -16.27 2.33
N ILE A 229 17.26 -16.15 3.32
CA ILE A 229 18.34 -17.11 3.56
C ILE A 229 18.11 -17.90 4.85
N PRO A 230 17.87 -19.23 4.72
CA PRO A 230 17.65 -20.11 5.86
C PRO A 230 18.94 -20.37 6.62
N PHE A 231 18.79 -20.82 7.86
CA PHE A 231 19.92 -21.25 8.68
C PHE A 231 20.49 -22.59 8.20
N VAL A 232 21.80 -22.64 7.95
CA VAL A 232 22.54 -23.84 7.55
C VAL A 232 23.53 -24.22 8.65
N LYS A 233 23.24 -25.31 9.37
CA LYS A 233 23.98 -25.77 10.56
C LYS A 233 25.48 -26.00 10.33
N LYS A 234 25.87 -26.47 9.15
CA LYS A 234 27.27 -26.81 8.82
C LYS A 234 28.11 -25.61 8.38
N LEU A 235 27.47 -24.51 7.94
CA LEU A 235 28.16 -23.30 7.49
C LEU A 235 28.33 -22.28 8.63
N SER A 236 27.59 -22.47 9.73
CA SER A 236 27.78 -21.75 10.98
C SER A 236 28.76 -22.52 11.86
N ASP A 237 30.03 -22.13 11.86
CA ASP A 237 31.00 -22.63 12.86
C ASP A 237 30.46 -22.32 14.26
N GLY A 238 30.14 -23.37 15.04
CA GLY A 238 30.06 -23.48 16.51
C GLY A 238 29.54 -22.37 17.45
N GLU A 239 29.64 -21.09 17.12
CA GLU A 239 29.44 -19.95 18.03
C GLU A 239 28.03 -19.32 17.98
N MET A 240 27.13 -19.86 17.15
CA MET A 240 25.73 -19.42 17.01
C MET A 240 24.73 -20.58 17.14
N ALA A 241 25.10 -21.63 17.86
CA ALA A 241 24.27 -22.84 18.01
C ALA A 241 22.95 -22.64 18.79
N ASP A 242 22.65 -21.43 19.29
CA ASP A 242 21.51 -21.14 20.16
C ASP A 242 20.54 -20.06 19.63
N VAL A 243 20.58 -19.79 18.32
CA VAL A 243 19.62 -18.89 17.67
C VAL A 243 18.85 -19.65 16.58
N ASP A 244 18.10 -20.64 17.05
CA ASP A 244 17.04 -21.34 16.30
C ASP A 244 16.11 -20.31 15.62
N ASP A 245 15.61 -20.55 14.40
CA ASP A 245 14.68 -19.63 13.72
C ASP A 245 13.41 -19.40 14.56
N THR A 246 13.02 -20.41 15.34
CA THR A 246 11.98 -20.36 16.37
C THR A 246 12.31 -19.36 17.49
N SER A 247 13.58 -19.22 17.87
CA SER A 247 14.06 -18.26 18.87
C SER A 247 14.07 -16.80 18.36
N ARG A 248 14.28 -16.57 17.05
CA ARG A 248 14.20 -15.23 16.44
C ARG A 248 12.78 -14.75 16.27
N ILE A 249 11.88 -15.63 15.83
CA ILE A 249 10.44 -15.32 15.76
C ILE A 249 9.90 -15.02 17.16
N THR A 250 10.31 -15.77 18.18
CA THR A 250 9.91 -15.51 19.56
C THR A 250 10.55 -14.25 20.14
N LYS A 251 11.82 -13.94 19.84
CA LYS A 251 12.46 -12.65 20.20
C LYS A 251 11.80 -11.46 19.51
N LYS A 252 11.51 -11.53 18.21
CA LYS A 252 10.80 -10.48 17.45
C LYS A 252 9.38 -10.27 18.00
N LYS A 253 8.69 -11.35 18.38
CA LYS A 253 7.40 -11.28 19.08
C LYS A 253 7.49 -10.74 20.52
N ALA A 254 8.60 -10.98 21.22
CA ALA A 254 8.84 -10.45 22.57
C ALA A 254 9.10 -8.94 22.54
N VAL A 255 10.01 -8.49 21.66
CA VAL A 255 10.28 -7.07 21.42
C VAL A 255 9.00 -6.35 20.99
N ARG A 256 8.18 -6.94 20.11
CA ARG A 256 6.88 -6.38 19.73
C ARG A 256 5.91 -6.23 20.90
N ARG A 257 5.93 -7.15 21.88
CA ARG A 257 5.09 -7.04 23.09
C ARG A 257 5.56 -5.93 24.00
N GLU A 258 6.87 -5.76 24.16
CA GLU A 258 7.46 -4.67 24.93
C GLU A 258 7.15 -3.32 24.28
N THR A 259 7.30 -3.18 22.95
CA THR A 259 6.96 -1.93 22.24
C THR A 259 5.47 -1.60 22.30
N LEU A 260 4.58 -2.60 22.26
CA LEU A 260 3.14 -2.39 22.48
C LEU A 260 2.82 -1.93 23.91
N SER A 261 3.46 -2.52 24.92
CA SER A 261 3.25 -2.09 26.32
C SER A 261 3.74 -0.66 26.58
N LEU A 262 4.83 -0.26 25.92
CA LEU A 262 5.32 1.11 25.96
C LEU A 262 4.34 2.07 25.29
N LEU A 263 3.77 1.68 24.14
CA LEU A 263 2.76 2.46 23.43
C LEU A 263 1.51 2.70 24.28
N GLU A 264 1.02 1.64 24.95
CA GLU A 264 -0.13 1.73 25.87
C GLU A 264 0.18 2.67 27.04
N SER A 265 1.35 2.52 27.67
CA SER A 265 1.78 3.40 28.76
C SER A 265 1.93 4.87 28.33
N LEU A 266 2.41 5.13 27.10
CA LEU A 266 2.50 6.49 26.56
C LEU A 266 1.12 7.06 26.25
N TYR A 267 0.19 6.23 25.78
CA TYR A 267 -1.18 6.64 25.51
C TYR A 267 -1.94 6.98 26.80
N GLU A 268 -1.78 6.21 27.87
CA GLU A 268 -2.34 6.53 29.20
C GLU A 268 -1.86 7.91 29.68
N LYS A 269 -0.59 8.26 29.46
CA LYS A 269 -0.07 9.60 29.77
C LYS A 269 -0.72 10.72 28.97
N ILE A 270 -1.24 10.45 27.76
CA ILE A 270 -2.03 11.44 27.00
C ILE A 270 -3.35 11.69 27.70
N CYS A 271 -4.03 10.63 28.14
CA CYS A 271 -5.29 10.72 28.89
C CYS A 271 -5.08 11.53 30.19
N ASP A 272 -4.00 11.25 30.93
CA ASP A 272 -3.62 12.00 32.13
C ASP A 272 -3.33 13.48 31.81
N ALA A 273 -2.61 13.75 30.71
CA ALA A 273 -2.32 15.11 30.27
C ALA A 273 -3.60 15.90 29.94
N CYS A 274 -4.62 15.25 29.38
CA CYS A 274 -5.91 15.87 29.08
C CYS A 274 -6.68 16.27 30.34
N GLY A 275 -6.40 15.62 31.49
CA GLY A 275 -6.98 15.96 32.80
C GLY A 275 -6.30 17.12 33.53
N MET A 276 -5.21 17.69 32.99
CA MET A 276 -4.47 18.77 33.65
C MET A 276 -5.12 20.15 33.45
N ASP A 277 -5.36 20.87 34.54
CA ASP A 277 -5.95 22.23 34.52
C ASP A 277 -5.02 23.30 33.90
N SER A 278 -3.71 23.13 34.07
CA SER A 278 -2.71 24.10 33.60
C SER A 278 -2.41 23.90 32.11
N TYR A 279 -2.85 24.84 31.27
CA TYR A 279 -2.59 24.84 29.82
C TYR A 279 -1.09 24.73 29.48
N LYS A 280 -0.22 25.43 30.23
CA LYS A 280 1.23 25.43 29.97
C LYS A 280 1.85 24.06 30.22
N GLU A 281 1.47 23.40 31.30
CA GLU A 281 1.98 22.08 31.67
C GLU A 281 1.45 21.00 30.72
N ARG A 282 0.15 21.04 30.42
CA ARG A 282 -0.50 20.17 29.43
C ARG A 282 0.19 20.27 28.07
N THR A 283 0.37 21.49 27.56
CA THR A 283 1.04 21.71 26.26
C THR A 283 2.49 21.24 26.28
N ALA A 284 3.22 21.43 27.37
CA ALA A 284 4.61 20.97 27.50
C ALA A 284 4.71 19.43 27.54
N MET A 285 3.79 18.76 28.23
CA MET A 285 3.72 17.30 28.28
C MET A 285 3.34 16.72 26.91
N LEU A 286 2.29 17.25 26.27
CA LEU A 286 1.86 16.81 24.93
C LEU A 286 2.98 16.98 23.88
N LYS A 287 3.75 18.08 23.94
CA LYS A 287 4.91 18.27 23.05
C LYS A 287 5.99 17.21 23.22
N ARG A 288 6.26 16.76 24.46
CA ARG A 288 7.21 15.68 24.72
C ARG A 288 6.69 14.36 24.18
N LEU A 289 5.42 14.06 24.40
CA LEU A 289 4.78 12.85 23.89
C LEU A 289 4.82 12.80 22.36
N VAL A 290 4.60 13.92 21.65
CA VAL A 290 4.77 13.96 20.18
C VAL A 290 6.18 13.51 19.77
N SER A 291 7.22 14.01 20.44
CA SER A 291 8.60 13.60 20.16
C SER A 291 8.84 12.11 20.44
N ASP A 292 8.23 11.57 21.49
CA ASP A 292 8.34 10.14 21.83
C ASP A 292 7.65 9.26 20.78
N PHE A 293 6.45 9.64 20.31
CA PHE A 293 5.72 8.93 19.26
C PHE A 293 6.41 9.06 17.89
N ASP A 294 6.97 10.22 17.56
CA ASP A 294 7.77 10.40 16.34
C ASP A 294 9.03 9.51 16.38
N GLY A 295 9.66 9.35 17.55
CA GLY A 295 10.76 8.42 17.77
C GLY A 295 10.35 6.95 17.61
N LEU A 296 9.18 6.57 18.16
CA LEU A 296 8.63 5.21 18.00
C LEU A 296 8.30 4.89 16.54
N CYS A 297 7.82 5.89 15.78
CA CYS A 297 7.54 5.73 14.35
C CYS A 297 8.79 5.34 13.54
N ILE A 298 9.97 5.84 13.93
CA ILE A 298 11.24 5.52 13.27
C ILE A 298 11.79 4.17 13.77
N ALA A 299 11.61 3.86 15.05
CA ALA A 299 12.20 2.68 15.69
C ALA A 299 11.50 1.36 15.31
N ASP A 300 10.16 1.35 15.22
CA ASP A 300 9.39 0.14 14.93
C ASP A 300 8.36 0.39 13.83
N SER A 301 8.73 -0.05 12.62
CA SER A 301 7.89 0.01 11.44
C SER A 301 6.52 -0.66 11.57
N SER A 302 6.39 -1.62 12.48
CA SER A 302 5.17 -2.41 12.63
C SER A 302 4.09 -1.72 13.49
N ILE A 303 4.48 -0.69 14.25
CA ILE A 303 3.61 0.17 15.08
C ILE A 303 3.61 1.62 14.55
N ALA A 304 4.46 1.93 13.56
CA ALA A 304 4.61 3.25 12.98
C ALA A 304 3.28 3.90 12.56
N GLY A 305 2.33 3.12 12.03
CA GLY A 305 1.00 3.62 11.67
C GLY A 305 0.23 4.19 12.87
N THR A 306 0.12 3.42 13.95
CA THR A 306 -0.51 3.87 15.21
C THR A 306 0.23 5.04 15.83
N ALA A 307 1.56 4.99 15.90
CA ALA A 307 2.36 6.07 16.50
C ALA A 307 2.16 7.39 15.75
N ARG A 308 2.15 7.36 14.41
CA ARG A 308 1.90 8.54 13.57
C ARG A 308 0.48 9.08 13.73
N PHE A 309 -0.52 8.19 13.80
CA PHE A 309 -1.90 8.57 14.05
C PHE A 309 -2.06 9.28 15.41
N VAL A 310 -1.51 8.70 16.47
CA VAL A 310 -1.56 9.28 17.82
C VAL A 310 -0.79 10.60 17.88
N ALA A 311 0.36 10.71 17.22
CA ALA A 311 1.08 11.98 17.11
C ALA A 311 0.23 13.06 16.40
N ASN A 312 -0.49 12.71 15.32
CA ASN A 312 -1.42 13.62 14.66
C ASN A 312 -2.58 14.04 15.59
N LEU A 313 -3.12 13.08 16.36
CA LEU A 313 -4.16 13.37 17.36
C LEU A 313 -3.64 14.34 18.44
N ILE A 314 -2.43 14.13 18.98
CA ILE A 314 -1.86 15.06 19.97
C ILE A 314 -1.65 16.45 19.37
N ARG A 315 -1.17 16.55 18.13
CA ARG A 315 -1.05 17.83 17.41
C ARG A 315 -2.41 18.52 17.29
N LEU A 316 -3.47 17.78 16.96
CA LEU A 316 -4.84 18.29 16.91
C LEU A 316 -5.33 18.79 18.29
N LEU A 317 -5.09 18.04 19.37
CA LEU A 317 -5.41 18.44 20.74
C LEU A 317 -4.76 19.79 21.08
N MET A 318 -3.46 19.92 20.80
CA MET A 318 -2.72 21.15 21.05
C MET A 318 -3.23 22.33 20.20
N HIS A 319 -3.58 22.09 18.93
CA HIS A 319 -4.14 23.13 18.06
C HIS A 319 -5.49 23.60 18.56
N TYR A 320 -6.36 22.68 18.99
CA TYR A 320 -7.66 23.02 19.55
C TYR A 320 -7.54 23.88 20.81
N ASP A 321 -6.64 23.52 21.73
CA ASP A 321 -6.40 24.34 22.93
C ASP A 321 -5.87 25.74 22.58
N LEU A 322 -5.00 25.84 21.56
CA LEU A 322 -4.48 27.12 21.07
C LEU A 322 -5.60 28.00 20.48
N VAL A 323 -6.54 27.42 19.73
CA VAL A 323 -7.71 28.14 19.18
C VAL A 323 -8.55 28.71 20.32
N LEU A 324 -8.90 27.89 21.32
CA LEU A 324 -9.68 28.34 22.48
C LEU A 324 -8.95 29.44 23.26
N GLN A 325 -7.64 29.32 23.44
CA GLN A 325 -6.84 30.34 24.12
C GLN A 325 -6.85 31.66 23.33
N LYS A 326 -6.58 31.64 22.02
CA LYS A 326 -6.55 32.85 21.19
C LYS A 326 -7.91 33.55 21.12
N LEU A 327 -9.01 32.79 21.01
CA LEU A 327 -10.37 33.33 21.04
C LEU A 327 -10.72 33.96 22.39
N SER A 328 -10.21 33.40 23.49
CA SER A 328 -10.43 33.95 24.83
C SER A 328 -9.62 35.24 25.08
N CYS A 329 -8.44 35.38 24.48
CA CYS A 329 -7.48 36.45 24.80
C CYS A 329 -7.57 37.73 23.95
N PHE A 330 -8.65 37.98 23.21
CA PHE A 330 -8.77 39.16 22.29
C PHE A 330 -7.54 39.30 21.38
N GLY A 331 -7.32 38.32 20.51
CA GLY A 331 -6.23 38.31 19.54
C GLY A 331 -6.61 38.83 18.15
N ASP A 332 -5.62 38.81 17.24
CA ASP A 332 -5.84 38.95 15.80
C ASP A 332 -6.65 37.75 15.28
N PHE A 333 -7.92 37.99 14.95
CA PHE A 333 -8.85 36.97 14.48
C PHE A 333 -8.45 36.38 13.12
N GLU A 334 -7.68 37.08 12.29
CA GLU A 334 -7.15 36.49 11.04
C GLU A 334 -6.16 35.35 11.36
N SER A 335 -5.30 35.56 12.36
CA SER A 335 -4.40 34.53 12.88
C SER A 335 -5.13 33.37 13.60
N VAL A 336 -6.38 33.58 14.01
CA VAL A 336 -7.22 32.51 14.58
C VAL A 336 -7.81 31.68 13.45
N LEU A 337 -8.33 32.31 12.41
CA LEU A 337 -8.86 31.62 11.24
C LEU A 337 -7.80 30.74 10.57
N SER A 338 -6.56 31.22 10.44
CA SER A 338 -5.47 30.41 9.89
C SER A 338 -5.18 29.17 10.74
N VAL A 339 -5.14 29.30 12.07
CA VAL A 339 -4.91 28.17 12.99
C VAL A 339 -6.08 27.18 12.98
N VAL A 340 -7.31 27.67 12.84
CA VAL A 340 -8.49 26.81 12.70
C VAL A 340 -8.46 26.04 11.37
N ASP A 341 -8.11 26.71 10.27
CA ASP A 341 -7.97 26.07 8.96
C ASP A 341 -6.86 24.99 8.99
N GLU A 342 -5.71 25.27 9.63
CA GLU A 342 -4.65 24.27 9.88
C GLU A 342 -5.16 23.08 10.72
N GLY A 343 -5.96 23.33 11.76
CA GLY A 343 -6.57 22.25 12.56
C GLY A 343 -7.56 21.40 11.76
N LEU A 344 -8.35 22.02 10.87
CA LEU A 344 -9.26 21.30 9.97
C LEU A 344 -8.49 20.44 8.95
N GLU A 345 -7.36 20.93 8.46
CA GLU A 345 -6.44 20.14 7.63
C GLU A 345 -5.91 18.93 8.40
N MET A 346 -5.48 19.06 9.67
CA MET A 346 -5.02 17.92 10.48
C MET A 346 -6.09 16.84 10.67
N VAL A 347 -7.35 17.24 10.84
CA VAL A 347 -8.49 16.29 10.89
C VAL A 347 -8.66 15.59 9.54
N GLU A 348 -8.54 16.31 8.43
CA GLU A 348 -8.63 15.74 7.08
C GLU A 348 -7.52 14.71 6.83
N HIS A 349 -6.28 14.98 7.26
CA HIS A 349 -5.18 13.99 7.20
C HIS A 349 -5.47 12.78 8.11
N GLY A 350 -5.98 13.00 9.32
CA GLY A 350 -6.35 11.92 10.26
C GLY A 350 -7.45 10.98 9.73
N GLU A 351 -8.42 11.49 8.98
CA GLU A 351 -9.48 10.66 8.37
C GLU A 351 -9.02 9.93 7.10
N SER A 352 -8.08 10.50 6.33
CA SER A 352 -7.77 10.02 4.97
C SER A 352 -6.45 9.27 4.82
N GLU A 353 -5.42 9.56 5.62
CA GLU A 353 -4.09 8.93 5.52
C GLU A 353 -4.00 7.53 6.14
N PHE A 354 -4.98 7.14 6.96
CA PHE A 354 -4.91 5.93 7.78
C PHE A 354 -5.97 4.91 7.36
N CYS A 355 -5.65 3.64 7.54
CA CYS A 355 -6.55 2.50 7.37
C CYS A 355 -6.76 1.78 8.71
N SER A 356 -7.90 1.09 8.85
CA SER A 356 -8.23 0.27 10.02
C SER A 356 -8.29 1.05 11.34
N VAL A 357 -8.69 2.32 11.27
CA VAL A 357 -8.92 3.19 12.43
C VAL A 357 -10.22 2.77 13.11
N ASP A 358 -10.20 2.75 14.44
CA ASP A 358 -11.37 2.43 15.26
C ASP A 358 -12.52 3.43 15.04
N THR A 359 -13.77 2.96 15.08
CA THR A 359 -14.94 3.83 14.91
C THR A 359 -14.99 4.90 15.99
N ALA A 360 -14.57 4.56 17.22
CA ALA A 360 -14.47 5.51 18.33
C ALA A 360 -13.53 6.69 18.04
N LEU A 361 -12.38 6.42 17.42
CA LEU A 361 -11.42 7.44 17.02
C LEU A 361 -11.91 8.28 15.84
N LEU A 362 -12.58 7.66 14.87
CA LEU A 362 -13.21 8.38 13.77
C LEU A 362 -14.35 9.29 14.26
N GLY A 363 -15.11 8.84 15.26
CA GLY A 363 -16.11 9.65 15.96
C GLY A 363 -15.48 10.85 16.66
N LEU A 364 -14.38 10.65 17.37
CA LEU A 364 -13.61 11.73 18.01
C LEU A 364 -13.14 12.79 16.99
N LEU A 365 -12.58 12.34 15.85
CA LEU A 365 -12.16 13.25 14.76
C LEU A 365 -13.36 14.02 14.18
N ALA A 366 -14.51 13.37 14.00
CA ALA A 366 -15.74 14.02 13.54
C ALA A 366 -16.23 15.09 14.51
N GLU A 367 -16.16 14.82 15.83
CA GLU A 367 -16.50 15.81 16.86
C GLU A 367 -15.52 16.99 16.86
N TYR A 368 -14.21 16.74 16.74
CA TYR A 368 -13.22 17.82 16.60
C TYR A 368 -13.44 18.67 15.35
N ARG A 369 -13.80 18.04 14.23
CA ARG A 369 -14.17 18.75 13.00
C ARG A 369 -15.34 19.72 13.25
N PHE A 370 -16.41 19.22 13.86
CA PHE A 370 -17.58 20.03 14.20
C PHE A 370 -17.19 21.20 15.10
N ARG A 371 -16.46 20.95 16.18
CA ARG A 371 -16.03 21.99 17.12
C ARG A 371 -15.18 23.06 16.43
N LEU A 372 -14.19 22.68 15.63
CA LEU A 372 -13.34 23.62 14.89
C LEU A 372 -14.15 24.45 13.88
N ARG A 373 -15.12 23.84 13.17
CA ARG A 373 -15.98 24.57 12.24
C ARG A 373 -16.87 25.58 12.94
N VAL A 374 -17.48 25.22 14.07
CA VAL A 374 -18.27 26.16 14.87
C VAL A 374 -17.39 27.29 15.40
N LEU A 375 -16.18 27.00 15.86
CA LEU A 375 -15.22 28.02 16.30
C LEU A 375 -14.76 28.93 15.14
N ARG A 376 -14.64 28.40 13.91
CA ARG A 376 -14.39 29.21 12.70
C ARG A 376 -15.53 30.20 12.46
N VAL A 377 -16.78 29.76 12.53
CA VAL A 377 -17.97 30.62 12.41
C VAL A 377 -17.97 31.68 13.53
N ALA A 378 -17.67 31.29 14.77
CA ALA A 378 -17.60 32.22 15.89
C ALA A 378 -16.52 33.30 15.68
N ALA A 379 -15.34 32.93 15.19
CA ALA A 379 -14.27 33.87 14.85
C ALA A 379 -14.70 34.84 13.72
N GLN A 380 -15.40 34.35 12.70
CA GLN A 380 -15.92 35.18 11.61
C GLN A 380 -16.98 36.18 12.10
N LEU A 381 -17.84 35.77 13.04
CA LEU A 381 -18.85 36.63 13.67
C LEU A 381 -18.23 37.68 14.59
N ASP A 382 -17.13 37.37 15.27
CA ASP A 382 -16.43 38.36 16.11
C ASP A 382 -15.68 39.41 15.26
N ILE A 383 -15.28 39.09 14.02
CA ILE A 383 -14.71 40.04 13.06
C ILE A 383 -15.78 41.00 12.52
N ASP A 384 -16.85 40.45 11.93
CA ASP A 384 -17.93 41.24 11.35
C ASP A 384 -19.29 40.61 11.68
N PRO A 385 -19.90 41.02 12.80
CA PRO A 385 -21.10 40.35 13.29
C PRO A 385 -22.36 40.60 12.44
N ARG A 386 -22.42 41.71 11.69
CA ARG A 386 -23.60 42.08 10.90
C ARG A 386 -23.46 41.75 9.41
N ALA A 387 -22.30 41.27 9.00
CA ALA A 387 -22.03 40.91 7.61
C ALA A 387 -22.91 39.74 7.12
N TYR A 388 -23.22 38.78 7.99
CA TYR A 388 -23.70 37.46 7.58
C TYR A 388 -25.19 37.27 7.82
N VAL A 389 -25.90 36.75 6.80
CA VAL A 389 -27.36 36.61 6.81
C VAL A 389 -27.83 35.19 7.14
N ASN A 390 -27.04 34.17 6.79
CA ASN A 390 -27.41 32.75 6.87
C ASN A 390 -26.72 31.99 8.03
N VAL A 391 -26.39 32.68 9.13
CA VAL A 391 -25.64 32.12 10.26
C VAL A 391 -26.37 30.93 10.91
N SER A 392 -27.69 31.03 11.06
CA SER A 392 -28.54 29.96 11.62
C SER A 392 -28.52 28.70 10.75
N GLU A 393 -28.66 28.87 9.44
CA GLU A 393 -28.64 27.76 8.47
C GLU A 393 -27.29 27.02 8.47
N VAL A 394 -26.18 27.77 8.53
CA VAL A 394 -24.83 27.19 8.61
C VAL A 394 -24.66 26.37 9.90
N LEU A 395 -25.06 26.91 11.05
CA LEU A 395 -24.93 26.20 12.33
C LEU A 395 -25.82 24.94 12.38
N SER A 396 -27.06 25.02 11.88
CA SER A 396 -27.96 23.85 11.77
C SER A 396 -27.39 22.79 10.83
N SER A 397 -26.87 23.20 9.67
CA SER A 397 -26.23 22.29 8.71
C SER A 397 -25.02 21.56 9.29
N GLU A 398 -24.20 22.22 10.13
CA GLU A 398 -23.05 21.59 10.77
C GLU A 398 -23.47 20.59 11.86
N ILE A 399 -24.55 20.87 12.60
CA ILE A 399 -25.13 19.94 13.58
C ILE A 399 -25.67 18.69 12.85
N ASP A 400 -26.40 18.87 11.76
CA ASP A 400 -26.96 17.75 11.01
C ASP A 400 -25.87 16.93 10.32
N SER A 401 -24.82 17.57 9.79
CA SER A 401 -23.66 16.87 9.24
C SER A 401 -22.93 16.00 10.29
N LEU A 402 -22.79 16.49 11.53
CA LEU A 402 -22.22 15.69 12.62
C LEU A 402 -23.12 14.49 12.95
N LYS A 403 -24.44 14.69 13.05
CA LYS A 403 -25.39 13.61 13.32
C LYS A 403 -25.34 12.54 12.24
N GLU A 404 -25.39 12.93 10.96
CA GLU A 404 -25.27 12.01 9.83
C GLU A 404 -23.98 11.19 9.92
N ARG A 405 -22.84 11.84 10.20
CA ARG A 405 -21.55 11.15 10.32
C ARG A 405 -21.52 10.18 11.50
N LEU A 406 -22.04 10.56 12.66
CA LEU A 406 -22.09 9.69 13.83
C LEU A 406 -23.05 8.51 13.62
N THR A 407 -24.19 8.72 12.95
CA THR A 407 -25.10 7.61 12.60
C THR A 407 -24.47 6.63 11.62
N ALA A 408 -23.67 7.11 10.65
CA ALA A 408 -22.92 6.24 9.75
C ALA A 408 -21.84 5.41 10.46
N LEU A 409 -21.34 5.89 11.60
CA LEU A 409 -20.38 5.19 12.46
C LEU A 409 -21.03 4.39 13.59
N ASP A 410 -22.36 4.37 13.68
CA ASP A 410 -23.15 3.79 14.78
C ASP A 410 -22.72 4.29 16.16
N MET A 411 -22.49 5.61 16.27
CA MET A 411 -22.01 6.27 17.48
C MET A 411 -22.96 7.36 17.98
N VAL A 412 -22.88 7.63 19.28
CA VAL A 412 -23.58 8.73 19.96
C VAL A 412 -22.58 9.85 20.27
N PRO A 413 -22.96 11.13 20.14
CA PRO A 413 -22.09 12.24 20.52
C PRO A 413 -21.69 12.19 21.99
N THR A 414 -20.43 12.50 22.27
CA THR A 414 -19.90 12.62 23.63
C THR A 414 -20.71 13.64 24.43
N ALA A 415 -20.89 13.41 25.75
CA ALA A 415 -21.68 14.28 26.62
C ALA A 415 -21.32 15.78 26.49
N ALA A 416 -20.01 16.08 26.39
CA ALA A 416 -19.53 17.45 26.17
C ALA A 416 -20.01 18.05 24.83
N THR A 417 -19.96 17.28 23.75
CA THR A 417 -20.40 17.72 22.42
C THR A 417 -21.92 17.80 22.32
N ALA A 418 -22.66 16.94 23.02
CA ALA A 418 -24.11 17.02 23.13
C ALA A 418 -24.57 18.31 23.84
N VAL A 419 -23.89 18.71 24.92
CA VAL A 419 -24.15 19.99 25.62
C VAL A 419 -23.85 21.18 24.70
N ILE A 420 -22.76 21.13 23.93
CA ILE A 420 -22.42 22.18 22.95
C ILE A 420 -23.50 22.28 21.87
N MET A 421 -23.94 21.15 21.30
CA MET A 421 -25.03 21.13 20.30
C MET A 421 -26.33 21.72 20.85
N ALA A 422 -26.71 21.39 22.08
CA ALA A 422 -27.91 21.94 22.72
C ALA A 422 -27.82 23.46 22.93
N LYS A 423 -26.67 23.95 23.42
CA LYS A 423 -26.43 25.40 23.60
C LYS A 423 -26.43 26.15 22.27
N ILE A 424 -25.85 25.57 21.21
CA ILE A 424 -25.85 26.19 19.88
C ILE A 424 -27.26 26.21 19.31
N ALA A 425 -28.04 25.13 19.44
CA ALA A 425 -29.43 25.09 19.02
C ALA A 425 -30.27 26.18 19.72
N GLU A 426 -30.07 26.36 21.03
CA GLU A 426 -30.72 27.44 21.79
C GLU A 426 -30.34 28.84 21.26
N GLN A 427 -29.07 29.06 20.90
CA GLN A 427 -28.62 30.32 20.29
C GLN A 427 -29.20 30.53 18.89
N VAL A 428 -29.39 29.46 18.12
CA VAL A 428 -30.05 29.50 16.80
C VAL A 428 -31.53 29.85 16.96
N ASP A 429 -32.23 29.26 17.92
CA ASP A 429 -33.64 29.58 18.20
C ASP A 429 -33.80 31.05 18.66
N GLN A 430 -32.91 31.52 19.54
CA GLN A 430 -32.90 32.92 19.99
C GLN A 430 -32.51 33.91 18.89
N SER A 431 -31.82 33.47 17.83
CA SER A 431 -31.45 34.32 16.69
C SER A 431 -32.67 34.79 15.90
N VAL A 432 -33.73 33.98 15.87
CA VAL A 432 -35.02 34.31 15.23
C VAL A 432 -35.67 35.51 15.92
N GLU A 433 -35.44 35.68 17.22
CA GLU A 433 -36.00 36.78 18.03
C GLU A 433 -35.06 38.00 18.11
N LYS A 434 -33.75 37.80 18.26
CA LYS A 434 -32.77 38.88 18.56
C LYS A 434 -32.07 39.48 17.32
N LYS A 435 -32.34 39.00 16.10
CA LYS A 435 -31.73 39.43 14.82
C LYS A 435 -30.19 39.34 14.75
N PHE A 436 -29.52 38.83 15.77
CA PHE A 436 -28.07 38.82 15.85
C PHE A 436 -27.55 37.71 16.77
N VAL A 437 -26.54 36.97 16.31
CA VAL A 437 -25.81 35.94 17.08
C VAL A 437 -24.37 36.42 17.27
N GLY A 438 -23.95 36.60 18.51
CA GLY A 438 -22.57 37.00 18.83
C GLY A 438 -21.63 35.80 18.92
N GLY A 439 -20.44 35.90 18.32
CA GLY A 439 -19.41 34.85 18.38
C GLY A 439 -19.05 34.44 19.81
N ARG A 440 -19.00 35.40 20.74
CA ARG A 440 -18.78 35.12 22.19
C ARG A 440 -19.81 34.21 22.84
N GLY A 441 -21.07 34.30 22.46
CA GLY A 441 -22.12 33.42 22.98
C GLY A 441 -21.87 31.97 22.58
N ILE A 442 -21.37 31.77 21.36
CA ILE A 442 -20.96 30.47 20.84
C ILE A 442 -19.69 29.99 21.55
N VAL A 443 -18.65 30.82 21.68
CA VAL A 443 -17.39 30.43 22.37
C VAL A 443 -17.63 30.05 23.83
N ALA A 444 -18.56 30.72 24.53
CA ALA A 444 -18.92 30.38 25.91
C ALA A 444 -19.51 28.97 26.06
N ALA A 445 -20.04 28.36 25.00
CA ALA A 445 -20.53 26.99 25.03
C ALA A 445 -19.39 25.95 25.20
N PHE A 446 -18.15 26.32 24.86
CA PHE A 446 -16.99 25.42 24.83
C PHE A 446 -16.13 25.45 26.11
N GLN A 447 -16.47 26.26 27.11
CA GLN A 447 -15.72 26.37 28.37
C GLN A 447 -16.43 25.64 29.53
N PRO A 448 -15.74 24.81 30.34
CA PRO A 448 -14.43 24.19 30.12
C PRO A 448 -14.60 22.75 29.61
N GLY A 449 -14.07 22.42 28.42
CA GLY A 449 -14.11 21.03 27.98
C GLY A 449 -13.38 20.76 26.69
N GLY A 450 -12.16 20.22 26.78
CA GLY A 450 -11.57 19.42 25.70
C GLY A 450 -12.31 18.10 25.53
N LEU A 451 -12.17 17.44 24.38
CA LEU A 451 -12.53 16.03 24.29
C LEU A 451 -11.38 15.21 24.85
N THR A 452 -11.68 14.32 25.78
CA THR A 452 -10.73 13.30 26.17
C THR A 452 -10.78 12.17 25.15
N PRO A 453 -9.64 11.71 24.63
CA PRO A 453 -9.63 10.51 23.79
C PRO A 453 -10.09 9.29 24.61
N PRO A 454 -10.54 8.20 23.95
CA PRO A 454 -10.99 6.99 24.65
C PRO A 454 -9.91 6.42 25.59
N GLU A 455 -10.29 5.97 26.79
CA GLU A 455 -9.32 5.44 27.77
C GLU A 455 -8.56 4.20 27.27
N LYS A 456 -9.14 3.43 26.34
CA LYS A 456 -8.50 2.28 25.70
C LYS A 456 -8.77 2.27 24.21
N LEU A 457 -7.73 2.00 23.43
CA LEU A 457 -7.86 1.74 22.00
C LEU A 457 -8.02 0.22 21.78
N ALA A 458 -9.07 -0.17 21.08
CA ALA A 458 -9.28 -1.58 20.74
C ALA A 458 -8.24 -2.12 19.72
N SER A 459 -7.51 -1.22 19.04
CA SER A 459 -6.80 -1.50 17.79
C SER A 459 -5.37 -0.96 17.71
N PHE A 460 -4.63 -0.92 18.84
CA PHE A 460 -3.26 -0.37 18.89
C PHE A 460 -2.26 -0.95 17.87
N SER A 461 -2.51 -2.14 17.32
CA SER A 461 -1.59 -2.82 16.40
C SER A 461 -2.08 -2.92 14.95
N THR A 462 -3.27 -2.41 14.63
CA THR A 462 -3.88 -2.61 13.30
C THR A 462 -3.96 -1.33 12.47
N ILE A 463 -3.77 -0.15 13.09
CA ILE A 463 -3.78 1.12 12.35
C ILE A 463 -2.55 1.17 11.45
N ALA A 464 -2.78 1.24 10.15
CA ALA A 464 -1.74 1.30 9.15
C ALA A 464 -1.83 2.61 8.37
N THR A 465 -0.68 3.18 8.03
CA THR A 465 -0.61 4.35 7.15
C THR A 465 -0.73 3.93 5.70
N LYS A 466 -1.43 4.73 4.89
CA LYS A 466 -1.46 4.60 3.44
C LYS A 466 -0.18 5.18 2.87
N TRP A 467 0.51 4.41 2.05
CA TRP A 467 1.75 4.84 1.39
C TRP A 467 1.86 4.21 0.01
N VAL A 468 2.76 4.79 -0.79
CA VAL A 468 2.91 4.43 -2.19
C VAL A 468 4.38 4.25 -2.54
N GLU A 469 4.65 3.29 -3.41
CA GLU A 469 5.96 3.05 -4.00
C GLU A 469 5.86 3.10 -5.52
N ILE A 470 6.60 4.02 -6.14
CA ILE A 470 6.79 4.04 -7.59
C ILE A 470 7.90 3.04 -7.90
N VAL A 471 7.53 1.93 -8.54
CA VAL A 471 8.46 0.88 -8.95
C VAL A 471 9.09 1.22 -10.30
N GLU A 472 8.29 1.75 -11.23
CA GLU A 472 8.74 2.28 -12.53
C GLU A 472 8.20 3.70 -12.75
N PRO A 473 9.03 4.60 -13.32
CA PRO A 473 10.40 4.38 -13.82
C PRO A 473 11.48 4.37 -12.70
N THR A 474 12.47 3.48 -12.80
CA THR A 474 13.48 3.25 -11.73
C THR A 474 14.72 4.14 -11.85
N GLU A 475 15.13 4.49 -13.08
CA GLU A 475 16.27 5.40 -13.31
C GLU A 475 15.82 6.86 -13.46
N ALA A 476 16.63 7.78 -12.94
CA ALA A 476 16.49 9.19 -13.28
C ALA A 476 16.75 9.37 -14.79
N PHE A 477 15.79 9.99 -15.48
CA PHE A 477 15.90 10.29 -16.91
C PHE A 477 17.15 11.15 -17.17
N LYS A 478 18.14 10.59 -17.89
CA LYS A 478 19.38 11.29 -18.26
C LYS A 478 19.14 12.36 -19.32
N ASP A 479 18.27 12.05 -20.28
CA ASP A 479 17.89 12.94 -21.37
C ASP A 479 16.41 13.34 -21.28
N PRO A 480 16.06 14.59 -21.67
CA PRO A 480 14.68 15.04 -21.67
C PRO A 480 13.87 14.30 -22.75
N ILE A 481 12.68 13.82 -22.38
CA ILE A 481 11.79 13.15 -23.31
C ILE A 481 11.22 14.20 -24.27
N ARG A 482 11.55 14.06 -25.57
CA ARG A 482 11.09 14.95 -26.62
C ARG A 482 9.79 14.44 -27.21
N PHE A 483 8.79 15.29 -27.30
CA PHE A 483 7.51 14.94 -27.91
C PHE A 483 6.88 16.16 -28.60
N ARG A 484 5.89 15.91 -29.44
CA ARG A 484 5.18 16.97 -30.16
C ARG A 484 4.25 17.71 -29.20
N ALA A 485 4.39 19.02 -29.11
CA ALA A 485 3.48 19.84 -28.34
C ALA A 485 2.02 19.67 -28.82
N GLY A 486 1.08 19.59 -27.88
CA GLY A 486 -0.34 19.35 -28.16
C GLY A 486 -0.72 17.89 -28.44
N LEU A 487 0.24 16.94 -28.42
CA LEU A 487 -0.05 15.51 -28.35
C LEU A 487 0.34 14.98 -26.96
N PRO A 488 -0.47 14.09 -26.36
CA PRO A 488 -0.14 13.51 -25.07
C PRO A 488 1.02 12.52 -25.21
N LEU A 489 2.03 12.68 -24.35
CA LEU A 489 3.09 11.71 -24.11
C LEU A 489 2.62 10.70 -23.06
N GLY A 490 2.57 9.42 -23.39
CA GLY A 490 2.34 8.35 -22.42
C GLY A 490 3.65 7.88 -21.81
N VAL A 491 3.81 8.02 -20.49
CA VAL A 491 4.92 7.42 -19.74
C VAL A 491 4.38 6.25 -18.93
N LEU A 492 4.98 5.07 -19.07
CA LEU A 492 4.58 3.89 -18.32
C LEU A 492 4.94 4.06 -16.83
N PHE A 493 3.99 3.79 -15.96
CA PHE A 493 4.16 3.79 -14.52
C PHE A 493 3.68 2.47 -13.93
N ASN A 494 4.46 1.99 -12.98
CA ASN A 494 4.13 0.85 -12.13
C ASN A 494 4.20 1.30 -10.68
N ILE A 495 3.05 1.39 -10.02
CA ILE A 495 2.90 2.01 -8.70
C ILE A 495 2.20 1.02 -7.77
N LEU A 496 2.83 0.73 -6.63
CA LEU A 496 2.25 -0.09 -5.57
C LEU A 496 1.60 0.81 -4.50
N LEU A 497 0.34 0.55 -4.21
CA LEU A 497 -0.49 1.24 -3.24
C LEU A 497 -0.72 0.31 -2.05
N HIS A 498 -0.23 0.67 -0.87
CA HIS A 498 -0.31 -0.18 0.32
C HIS A 498 -1.34 0.32 1.33
N ASN A 499 -2.15 -0.60 1.87
CA ASN A 499 -3.21 -0.32 2.86
C ASN A 499 -4.37 0.54 2.31
N PHE A 500 -4.71 0.40 1.02
CA PHE A 500 -5.82 1.10 0.39
C PHE A 500 -7.08 0.24 0.39
N ASN A 501 -8.23 0.87 0.65
CA ASN A 501 -9.54 0.25 0.46
C ASN A 501 -10.08 0.51 -0.96
N GLU A 502 -11.16 -0.17 -1.36
CA GLU A 502 -11.78 0.02 -2.68
C GLU A 502 -12.19 1.49 -2.94
N GLU A 503 -12.77 2.17 -1.93
CA GLU A 503 -13.10 3.60 -2.03
C GLU A 503 -11.85 4.48 -2.22
N ASP A 504 -10.74 4.13 -1.57
CA ASP A 504 -9.49 4.88 -1.70
C ASP A 504 -8.92 4.73 -3.11
N VAL A 505 -9.00 3.52 -3.68
CA VAL A 505 -8.59 3.22 -5.04
C VAL A 505 -9.39 4.05 -6.05
N GLU A 506 -10.69 4.24 -5.85
CA GLU A 506 -11.50 5.10 -6.73
C GLU A 506 -11.13 6.58 -6.62
N ASN A 507 -10.67 7.01 -5.45
CA ASN A 507 -10.27 8.39 -5.15
C ASN A 507 -8.79 8.68 -5.43
N PHE A 508 -7.98 7.65 -5.71
CA PHE A 508 -6.58 7.78 -6.05
C PHE A 508 -6.37 8.58 -7.34
N ARG A 509 -5.47 9.57 -7.32
CA ARG A 509 -5.09 10.38 -8.49
C ARG A 509 -3.57 10.52 -8.57
N ILE A 510 -3.10 10.69 -9.79
CA ILE A 510 -1.70 11.01 -10.07
C ILE A 510 -1.64 12.50 -10.40
N LYS A 511 -0.96 13.28 -9.56
CA LYS A 511 -0.78 14.71 -9.75
C LYS A 511 0.44 14.95 -10.63
N ILE A 512 0.22 15.61 -11.75
CA ILE A 512 1.24 16.03 -12.70
C ILE A 512 1.45 17.53 -12.53
N ALA A 513 2.52 17.93 -11.86
CA ALA A 513 2.86 19.33 -11.59
C ALA A 513 3.89 19.84 -12.60
N TYR A 514 3.49 20.85 -13.37
CA TYR A 514 4.35 21.52 -14.36
C TYR A 514 5.16 22.63 -13.71
N SER A 515 6.31 22.95 -14.31
CA SER A 515 7.18 24.07 -13.91
C SER A 515 6.46 25.43 -13.87
N THR A 516 5.35 25.58 -14.60
CA THR A 516 4.51 26.79 -14.63
C THR A 516 3.55 26.92 -13.46
N GLN A 517 3.75 26.18 -12.35
CA GLN A 517 2.85 26.09 -11.19
C GLN A 517 1.43 25.60 -11.51
N ARG A 518 1.19 25.08 -12.73
CA ARG A 518 -0.05 24.40 -13.10
C ARG A 518 0.07 22.93 -12.75
N TYR A 519 -1.04 22.30 -12.40
CA TYR A 519 -1.07 20.86 -12.22
C TYR A 519 -2.32 20.26 -12.84
N VAL A 520 -2.22 18.98 -13.19
CA VAL A 520 -3.33 18.15 -13.68
C VAL A 520 -3.46 16.94 -12.76
N LEU A 521 -4.69 16.54 -12.47
CA LEU A 521 -4.97 15.31 -11.71
C LEU A 521 -5.41 14.23 -12.70
N PHE A 522 -4.53 13.27 -12.95
CA PHE A 522 -4.80 12.11 -13.78
C PHE A 522 -5.58 11.06 -12.97
N ARG A 523 -6.66 10.53 -13.56
CA ARG A 523 -7.47 9.45 -12.99
C ARG A 523 -7.13 8.13 -13.69
N PRO A 524 -6.53 7.16 -12.99
CA PRO A 524 -6.36 5.81 -13.51
C PRO A 524 -7.66 5.17 -13.97
N ARG A 525 -7.58 4.32 -15.00
CA ARG A 525 -8.73 3.49 -15.39
C ARG A 525 -8.87 2.34 -14.40
N LYS A 526 -10.09 1.82 -14.26
CA LYS A 526 -10.34 0.65 -13.40
C LYS A 526 -9.57 -0.59 -13.86
N THR A 527 -9.34 -0.73 -15.18
CA THR A 527 -8.57 -1.82 -15.79
C THR A 527 -7.09 -1.78 -15.45
N ASP A 528 -6.55 -0.59 -15.23
CA ASP A 528 -5.12 -0.37 -14.97
C ASP A 528 -4.78 -0.63 -13.49
N MET A 529 -5.80 -0.87 -12.67
CA MET A 529 -5.68 -1.12 -11.24
C MET A 529 -5.95 -2.58 -10.93
N LYS A 530 -4.95 -3.27 -10.39
CA LYS A 530 -5.04 -4.69 -10.03
C LYS A 530 -4.87 -4.87 -8.53
N SER A 531 -5.58 -5.85 -7.97
CA SER A 531 -5.38 -6.26 -6.57
C SER A 531 -4.18 -7.20 -6.49
N VAL A 532 -3.28 -6.96 -5.54
CA VAL A 532 -2.08 -7.76 -5.30
C VAL A 532 -2.19 -8.41 -3.90
N PRO A 533 -1.60 -9.59 -3.67
CA PRO A 533 -1.56 -10.20 -2.34
C PRO A 533 -0.98 -9.24 -1.28
N MET A 534 -1.39 -9.40 -0.02
CA MET A 534 -0.96 -8.58 1.14
C MET A 534 -1.53 -7.14 1.19
N GLN A 535 -2.83 -6.97 0.88
CA GLN A 535 -3.55 -5.67 1.02
C GLN A 535 -2.90 -4.52 0.24
N ALA A 536 -2.36 -4.84 -0.93
CA ALA A 536 -1.79 -3.88 -1.85
C ALA A 536 -2.59 -3.84 -3.16
N HIS A 537 -2.70 -2.67 -3.76
CA HIS A 537 -3.17 -2.49 -5.12
C HIS A 537 -2.01 -2.04 -5.99
N ARG A 538 -2.03 -2.40 -7.28
CA ARG A 538 -1.02 -2.03 -8.24
C ARG A 538 -1.67 -1.26 -9.37
N PHE A 539 -1.17 -0.06 -9.63
CA PHE A 539 -1.43 0.66 -10.86
C PHE A 539 -0.34 0.33 -11.87
N LEU A 540 -0.74 -0.17 -13.04
CA LEU A 540 0.14 -0.40 -14.18
C LEU A 540 -0.50 0.23 -15.41
N GLY A 541 0.08 1.32 -15.90
CA GLY A 541 -0.48 2.02 -17.06
C GLY A 541 0.30 3.25 -17.49
N HIS A 542 -0.13 3.85 -18.59
CA HIS A 542 0.50 5.05 -19.13
C HIS A 542 -0.11 6.32 -18.51
N VAL A 543 0.70 7.09 -17.81
CA VAL A 543 0.36 8.43 -17.35
C VAL A 543 0.55 9.41 -18.51
N LEU A 544 -0.51 10.11 -18.86
CA LEU A 544 -0.51 11.03 -20.00
C LEU A 544 -0.05 12.42 -19.58
N ILE A 545 1.03 12.90 -20.19
CA ILE A 545 1.60 14.22 -20.00
C ILE A 545 1.32 15.04 -21.26
N GLU A 546 0.68 16.19 -21.10
CA GLU A 546 0.36 17.08 -22.22
C GLU A 546 0.86 18.49 -21.92
N SER A 547 1.55 19.10 -22.88
CA SER A 547 1.96 20.50 -22.74
C SER A 547 2.01 21.23 -24.08
N ASN A 548 1.94 22.54 -23.99
CA ASN A 548 2.22 23.46 -25.10
C ASN A 548 3.73 23.48 -25.39
N VAL A 549 4.11 24.10 -26.51
CA VAL A 549 5.52 24.22 -26.93
C VAL A 549 6.33 24.95 -25.85
N TRP A 550 7.49 24.40 -25.48
CA TRP A 550 8.44 25.03 -24.56
C TRP A 550 9.69 25.48 -25.30
N SER A 551 10.30 26.57 -24.83
CA SER A 551 11.57 27.08 -25.37
C SER A 551 12.77 26.21 -24.98
N THR A 552 12.73 25.61 -23.78
CA THR A 552 13.78 24.76 -23.23
C THR A 552 13.17 23.53 -22.57
N ALA A 553 13.98 22.49 -22.37
CA ALA A 553 13.56 21.36 -21.53
C ALA A 553 13.23 21.85 -20.12
N GLY A 554 12.25 21.21 -19.49
CA GLY A 554 11.85 21.50 -18.11
C GLY A 554 11.39 20.23 -17.41
N VAL A 555 11.28 20.30 -16.08
CA VAL A 555 10.92 19.15 -15.25
C VAL A 555 9.44 19.20 -14.91
N VAL A 556 8.76 18.07 -15.05
CA VAL A 556 7.41 17.82 -14.56
C VAL A 556 7.51 16.85 -13.40
N ARG A 557 6.91 17.23 -12.26
CA ARG A 557 6.86 16.38 -11.07
C ARG A 557 5.58 15.55 -11.07
N ILE A 558 5.72 14.24 -11.05
CA ILE A 558 4.62 13.30 -10.92
C ILE A 558 4.58 12.81 -9.48
N SER A 559 3.46 13.00 -8.79
CA SER A 559 3.29 12.60 -7.38
C SER A 559 1.94 11.94 -7.15
N CYS A 560 1.88 10.99 -6.23
CA CYS A 560 0.65 10.27 -5.90
C CYS A 560 -0.17 11.05 -4.86
N VAL A 561 -1.48 11.21 -5.11
CA VAL A 561 -2.39 11.93 -4.20
C VAL A 561 -3.72 11.19 -4.05
N LEU A 562 -4.37 11.38 -2.90
CA LEU A 562 -5.72 10.87 -2.64
C LEU A 562 -6.71 12.04 -2.64
N LEU A 563 -7.77 11.94 -3.44
CA LEU A 563 -8.84 12.94 -3.41
C LEU A 563 -9.62 12.86 -2.10
N ILE A 564 -9.85 14.00 -1.48
CA ILE A 564 -10.72 14.10 -0.32
C ILE A 564 -12.15 14.29 -0.83
N PRO A 565 -13.10 13.40 -0.48
CA PRO A 565 -14.50 13.58 -0.89
C PRO A 565 -15.02 14.90 -0.36
N GLN A 566 -15.44 15.79 -1.26
CA GLN A 566 -16.01 17.08 -0.88
C GLN A 566 -17.40 16.86 -0.28
N ARG A 567 -17.53 17.12 1.03
CA ARG A 567 -18.83 17.14 1.70
C ARG A 567 -19.53 18.46 1.36
N LYS A 568 -20.84 18.41 1.06
CA LYS A 568 -21.65 19.61 0.83
C LYS A 568 -21.53 20.52 2.05
N GLN A 569 -21.13 21.77 1.82
CA GLN A 569 -20.94 22.74 2.88
C GLN A 569 -21.77 23.98 2.55
N VAL A 570 -22.55 24.44 3.53
CA VAL A 570 -23.21 25.74 3.48
C VAL A 570 -22.20 26.76 4.01
N CYS A 571 -21.78 27.71 3.16
CA CYS A 571 -20.85 28.76 3.55
C CYS A 571 -21.60 30.00 4.04
N LEU A 572 -20.97 30.83 4.88
CA LEU A 572 -21.55 32.10 5.30
C LEU A 572 -21.66 33.07 4.12
N GLU A 573 -22.85 33.65 3.94
CA GLU A 573 -23.15 34.63 2.91
C GLU A 573 -23.11 36.05 3.46
N ARG A 574 -22.31 36.93 2.84
CA ARG A 574 -22.28 38.36 3.16
C ARG A 574 -23.43 39.10 2.48
N GLY A 575 -24.18 39.91 3.24
CA GLY A 575 -25.20 40.80 2.71
C GLY A 575 -24.62 41.92 1.84
N ASN A 576 -25.39 42.37 0.83
CA ASN A 576 -24.97 43.31 -0.24
C ASN A 576 -24.68 44.77 0.20
N HIS A 577 -24.34 45.05 1.46
CA HIS A 577 -24.03 46.40 1.92
C HIS A 577 -22.53 46.64 2.10
N THR A 578 -21.99 47.37 1.11
CA THR A 578 -20.73 48.14 1.07
C THR A 578 -19.41 47.42 0.78
N ASP A 579 -18.76 47.93 -0.27
CA ASP A 579 -17.45 47.59 -0.81
C ASP A 579 -16.33 47.63 0.24
N ARG A 580 -15.82 46.45 0.59
CA ARG A 580 -14.37 46.16 0.58
C ARG A 580 -14.16 44.68 0.25
N PRO A 581 -13.44 44.34 -0.83
CA PRO A 581 -13.01 42.96 -1.05
C PRO A 581 -11.87 42.67 -0.07
N PHE A 582 -12.18 42.33 1.17
CA PHE A 582 -11.22 41.65 2.03
C PHE A 582 -10.92 40.29 1.40
N GLY A 583 -9.63 39.99 1.25
CA GLY A 583 -9.07 39.01 0.32
C GLY A 583 -9.92 37.77 0.13
N ARG A 584 -10.58 37.69 -1.04
CA ARG A 584 -11.03 36.41 -1.59
C ARG A 584 -9.79 35.54 -1.74
N ARG A 585 -9.47 34.70 -0.75
CA ARG A 585 -9.14 33.32 -1.13
C ARG A 585 -10.41 32.83 -1.77
N ASN A 586 -10.42 32.77 -3.11
CA ASN A 586 -11.49 32.13 -3.83
C ASN A 586 -11.69 30.77 -3.15
N GLU A 587 -12.79 30.59 -2.41
CA GLU A 587 -13.40 29.28 -2.21
C GLU A 587 -13.94 28.82 -3.58
N SER A 588 -13.07 28.82 -4.60
CA SER A 588 -13.24 27.92 -5.71
C SER A 588 -13.30 26.55 -5.08
N THR A 589 -14.26 25.75 -5.51
CA THR A 589 -14.36 24.30 -5.40
C THR A 589 -13.08 23.61 -5.94
N ALA A 590 -11.92 23.99 -5.43
CA ALA A 590 -10.64 23.39 -5.70
C ALA A 590 -10.71 22.01 -5.09
N THR A 591 -10.61 20.98 -5.93
CA THR A 591 -10.62 19.60 -5.50
C THR A 591 -9.50 19.43 -4.46
N LYS A 592 -9.88 19.13 -3.22
CA LYS A 592 -8.91 18.92 -2.14
C LYS A 592 -8.29 17.53 -2.29
N TYR A 593 -7.01 17.43 -1.99
CA TYR A 593 -6.27 16.17 -2.05
C TYR A 593 -5.22 16.12 -0.94
N VAL A 594 -4.90 14.92 -0.50
CA VAL A 594 -3.78 14.64 0.42
C VAL A 594 -2.64 14.02 -0.37
N SER A 595 -1.41 14.45 -0.11
CA SER A 595 -0.22 13.85 -0.72
C SER A 595 0.08 12.52 -0.02
N LEU A 596 0.29 11.46 -0.80
CA LEU A 596 0.53 10.14 -0.22
C LEU A 596 1.97 10.01 0.26
N LEU A 597 2.16 9.24 1.33
CA LEU A 597 3.46 9.06 1.97
C LEU A 597 4.37 8.13 1.15
N GLU A 598 5.66 8.37 1.28
CA GLU A 598 6.71 7.48 0.77
C GLU A 598 6.76 6.19 1.59
N SER A 599 7.35 5.15 0.99
CA SER A 599 7.55 3.90 1.70
C SER A 599 8.43 4.13 2.93
N PRO A 600 8.01 3.72 4.13
CA PRO A 600 8.87 3.76 5.31
C PRO A 600 9.93 2.65 5.28
N PHE A 601 9.90 1.77 4.27
CA PHE A 601 10.74 0.58 4.15
C PHE A 601 11.68 0.59 2.95
N SER A 602 11.53 1.56 2.04
CA SER A 602 12.24 1.62 0.76
C SER A 602 12.80 3.02 0.54
N SER A 603 13.94 3.11 -0.13
CA SER A 603 14.52 4.38 -0.59
C SER A 603 13.78 4.97 -1.80
N LYS A 604 12.77 4.27 -2.32
CA LYS A 604 11.97 4.75 -3.46
C LYS A 604 10.99 5.83 -3.02
N LEU A 605 10.97 6.90 -3.80
CA LEU A 605 10.19 8.10 -3.55
C LEU A 605 8.74 7.92 -4.01
N ALA A 606 7.81 8.66 -3.37
CA ALA A 606 6.40 8.73 -3.81
C ALA A 606 6.17 9.74 -4.96
N TYR A 607 7.26 10.27 -5.50
CA TYR A 607 7.26 11.17 -6.65
C TYR A 607 8.38 10.82 -7.63
N GLN A 608 8.17 11.18 -8.89
CA GLN A 608 9.15 11.07 -9.95
C GLN A 608 9.23 12.39 -10.70
N ASP A 609 10.45 12.90 -10.85
CA ASP A 609 10.73 14.08 -11.66
C ASP A 609 11.09 13.63 -13.09
N ILE A 610 10.30 14.09 -14.08
CA ILE A 610 10.48 13.74 -15.49
C ILE A 610 10.89 15.00 -16.28
N PRO A 611 12.10 15.04 -16.85
CA PRO A 611 12.49 16.08 -17.78
C PRO A 611 11.80 15.86 -19.12
N ILE A 612 11.07 16.87 -19.59
CA ILE A 612 10.36 16.85 -20.86
C ILE A 612 10.74 18.03 -21.75
N TYR A 613 10.62 17.85 -23.06
CA TYR A 613 10.80 18.92 -24.04
C TYR A 613 9.72 18.85 -25.14
N PRO A 614 8.58 19.55 -24.95
CA PRO A 614 7.53 19.65 -25.96
C PRO A 614 7.93 20.59 -27.10
N MET A 615 8.11 20.04 -28.30
CA MET A 615 8.65 20.74 -29.47
C MET A 615 7.57 21.17 -30.47
N SER A 616 7.89 22.19 -31.27
CA SER A 616 7.07 22.66 -32.39
C SER A 616 7.09 21.66 -33.57
N ILE A 617 6.06 21.74 -34.42
CA ILE A 617 5.89 20.91 -35.63
C ILE A 617 7.11 21.00 -36.57
N CYS A 618 7.85 22.11 -36.55
CA CYS A 618 9.00 22.33 -37.45
C CYS A 618 10.35 21.84 -36.89
N SER A 619 10.38 21.22 -35.69
CA SER A 619 11.61 20.95 -34.93
C SER A 619 11.79 19.50 -34.47
N LEU A 620 10.96 18.58 -34.96
CA LEU A 620 11.02 17.14 -34.65
C LEU A 620 11.86 16.37 -35.67
#